data_AF-A0A0D2RXD4-F1
#
_entry.id   AF-A0A0D2RXD4-F1
#
_cell.length_a   1.000
_cell.length_b   1.000
_cell.length_c   1.000
_cell.angle_alpha   90.00
_cell.angle_beta   90.00
_cell.angle_gamma   90.00
#
_symmetry.space_group_name_H-M   'P 1'
#
loop_
_entity.id
_entity.type
_entity.pdbx_description
1 polymer ?
#
loop_
_entity_poly.entity_id
_entity_poly.type
_entity_poly.pdbx_seq_one_letter_code
_entity_poly.pdbx_strand_id
1 'polypeptide(L)'
;MHSFGHRLNGLLTFSVTILAIMCAIASLSDNLNAPSPTAEIKIMNINWFQKQPQGNDEVSLTMNISADLQSLFTWNTKQLFIFVAAEYETPKNSLNQVSLWDAIIPAKEHAKFWIHTSNKYRFVDQVCA
;
A
#
# COMPACT_ATOMS: atom_id res chain seq x y z
N MET A 1 4.57 1.76 -58.14
CA MET A 1 4.15 2.75 -57.13
C MET A 1 3.96 2.05 -55.79
N HIS A 2 5.04 1.88 -55.03
CA HIS A 2 5.01 1.47 -53.63
C HIS A 2 6.25 2.11 -52.99
N SER A 3 6.15 3.40 -52.66
CA SER A 3 7.27 4.14 -52.06
C SER A 3 7.60 3.52 -50.71
N PHE A 4 8.88 3.52 -50.33
CA PHE A 4 9.36 3.09 -49.02
C PHE A 4 8.55 3.73 -47.88
N GLY A 5 8.17 5.01 -48.05
CA GLY A 5 7.33 5.74 -47.09
C GLY A 5 5.94 5.12 -46.87
N HIS A 6 5.28 4.57 -47.90
CA HIS A 6 3.98 3.92 -47.74
C HIS A 6 4.06 2.60 -46.97
N ARG A 7 5.16 1.85 -47.14
CA ARG A 7 5.40 0.62 -46.37
C ARG A 7 5.70 0.93 -44.91
N LEU A 8 6.50 1.96 -44.65
CA LEU A 8 6.78 2.44 -43.29
C LEU A 8 5.52 2.94 -42.60
N ASN A 9 4.67 3.70 -43.31
CA ASN A 9 3.40 4.18 -42.77
C ASN A 9 2.49 3.01 -42.35
N GLY A 10 2.40 1.95 -43.16
CA GLY A 10 1.62 0.76 -42.81
C GLY A 10 2.12 0.02 -41.57
N LEU A 11 3.44 -0.07 -41.40
CA LEU A 11 4.04 -0.65 -40.18
C LEU A 11 3.76 0.22 -38.96
N LEU A 12 3.95 1.53 -39.08
CA LEU A 12 3.74 2.47 -37.97
C LEU A 12 2.28 2.51 -37.54
N THR A 13 1.33 2.61 -38.47
CA THR A 13 -0.09 2.61 -38.13
C THR A 13 -0.51 1.29 -37.49
N PHE A 14 -0.01 0.15 -38.00
CA PHE A 14 -0.27 -1.15 -37.39
C PHE A 14 0.24 -1.22 -35.95
N SER A 15 1.49 -0.82 -35.69
CA SER A 15 2.04 -0.80 -34.34
C SER A 15 1.27 0.13 -33.39
N VAL A 16 0.89 1.33 -33.84
CA VAL A 16 0.12 2.28 -33.04
C VAL A 16 -1.29 1.75 -32.75
N THR A 17 -1.95 1.09 -33.71
CA THR A 17 -3.28 0.51 -33.49
C THR A 17 -3.26 -0.64 -32.48
N ILE A 18 -2.26 -1.53 -32.53
CA ILE A 18 -2.10 -2.58 -31.52
C ILE A 18 -1.89 -1.97 -30.14
N LEU A 19 -1.03 -0.95 -30.03
CA LEU A 19 -0.78 -0.27 -28.78
C LEU A 19 -2.05 0.39 -28.23
N ALA A 20 -2.82 1.08 -29.08
CA ALA A 20 -4.08 1.70 -28.71
C ALA A 20 -5.12 0.67 -28.20
N ILE A 21 -5.22 -0.49 -28.85
CA ILE A 21 -6.11 -1.58 -28.40
C ILE A 21 -5.66 -2.12 -27.04
N MET A 22 -4.37 -2.37 -26.86
CA MET A 22 -3.82 -2.85 -25.58
C MET A 22 -4.09 -1.85 -24.45
N CYS A 23 -3.89 -0.55 -24.70
CA CYS A 23 -4.22 0.50 -23.74
C CYS A 23 -5.72 0.52 -23.41
N ALA A 24 -6.59 0.40 -24.42
CA ALA A 24 -8.04 0.38 -24.20
C ALA A 24 -8.47 -0.82 -23.34
N ILE A 25 -7.93 -2.01 -23.61
CA ILE A 25 -8.22 -3.22 -22.82
C ILE A 25 -7.70 -3.07 -21.39
N ALA A 26 -6.50 -2.53 -21.20
CA ALA A 26 -5.94 -2.29 -19.87
C ALA A 26 -6.81 -1.33 -19.05
N SER A 27 -7.18 -0.17 -19.64
CA SER A 27 -8.04 0.82 -18.97
C SER A 27 -9.44 0.28 -18.67
N LEU A 28 -10.00 -0.54 -19.56
CA LEU A 28 -11.30 -1.18 -19.32
C LEU A 28 -11.21 -2.21 -18.20
N SER A 29 -10.15 -3.03 -18.17
CA SER A 29 -9.92 -3.99 -17.10
C SER A 29 -9.78 -3.31 -15.74
N ASP A 30 -9.11 -2.16 -15.66
CA ASP A 30 -8.97 -1.42 -14.40
C ASP A 30 -10.31 -0.81 -13.94
N ASN A 31 -11.16 -0.36 -14.87
CA ASN A 31 -12.50 0.15 -14.53
C ASN A 31 -13.48 -0.94 -14.09
N LEU A 32 -13.33 -2.17 -14.58
CA LEU A 32 -14.21 -3.30 -14.22
C LEU A 32 -13.77 -4.00 -12.93
N ASN A 33 -12.50 -3.83 -12.52
CA ASN A 33 -12.00 -4.36 -11.25
C ASN A 33 -12.38 -3.40 -10.12
N ALA A 34 -13.50 -3.64 -9.44
CA ALA A 34 -13.84 -2.95 -8.20
C ALA A 34 -13.15 -3.67 -7.01
N PRO A 35 -12.09 -3.11 -6.41
CA PRO A 35 -11.40 -3.76 -5.31
C PRO A 35 -12.25 -3.65 -4.03
N SER A 36 -12.46 -4.78 -3.36
CA SER A 36 -13.05 -4.86 -2.02
C SER A 36 -12.04 -5.45 -1.04
N PRO A 37 -11.02 -4.69 -0.59
CA PRO A 37 -10.09 -5.17 0.42
C PRO A 37 -10.72 -5.08 1.82
N THR A 38 -10.40 -6.05 2.67
CA THR A 38 -10.83 -6.03 4.08
C THR A 38 -9.60 -6.08 4.97
N ALA A 39 -9.49 -5.19 5.94
CA ALA A 39 -8.43 -5.19 6.93
C ALA A 39 -9.01 -4.92 8.32
N GLU A 40 -8.60 -5.72 9.29
CA GLU A 40 -8.98 -5.59 10.69
C GLU A 40 -7.71 -5.66 11.55
N ILE A 41 -7.54 -4.67 12.42
CA ILE A 41 -6.41 -4.55 13.32
C ILE A 41 -6.94 -4.57 14.75
N LYS A 42 -6.43 -5.51 15.55
CA LYS A 42 -6.77 -5.63 16.98
C LYS A 42 -5.53 -5.37 17.82
N ILE A 43 -5.63 -4.41 18.74
CA ILE A 43 -4.58 -4.17 19.73
C ILE A 43 -4.76 -5.21 20.83
N MET A 44 -3.74 -6.06 21.01
CA MET A 44 -3.81 -7.18 21.95
C MET A 44 -3.23 -6.82 23.30
N ASN A 45 -2.07 -6.15 23.33
CA ASN A 45 -1.36 -5.82 24.56
C ASN A 45 -0.52 -4.56 24.39
N ILE A 46 -0.37 -3.80 25.47
CA ILE A 46 0.58 -2.69 25.60
C ILE A 46 1.73 -3.21 26.44
N ASN A 47 2.84 -3.58 25.78
CA ASN A 47 3.95 -4.28 26.44
C ASN A 47 4.67 -3.35 27.41
N TRP A 48 4.97 -2.13 26.97
CA TRP A 48 5.64 -1.14 27.79
C TRP A 48 5.29 0.28 27.35
N PHE A 49 5.22 1.15 28.36
CA PHE A 49 5.09 2.59 28.24
C PHE A 49 6.26 3.20 29.01
N GLN A 50 7.24 3.76 28.32
CA GLN A 50 8.38 4.41 28.97
C GLN A 50 8.47 5.86 28.54
N LYS A 51 8.46 6.72 29.55
CA LYS A 51 8.79 8.12 29.40
C LYS A 51 10.29 8.27 29.29
N GLN A 52 10.79 8.69 28.13
CA GLN A 52 12.21 8.92 27.97
C GLN A 52 12.65 10.11 28.83
N PRO A 53 13.89 10.10 29.34
CA PRO A 53 14.48 11.25 30.03
C PRO A 53 14.49 12.53 29.17
N GLN A 54 14.44 12.39 27.84
CA GLN A 54 14.36 13.48 26.86
C GLN A 54 12.93 14.02 26.64
N GLY A 55 11.93 13.54 27.38
CA GLY A 55 10.56 14.07 27.35
C GLY A 55 9.60 13.38 26.37
N ASN A 56 10.11 12.48 25.52
CA ASN A 56 9.28 11.71 24.59
C ASN A 56 8.71 10.47 25.26
N ASP A 57 7.40 10.23 25.11
CA ASP A 57 6.76 8.99 25.55
C ASP A 57 6.88 7.94 24.45
N GLU A 58 7.50 6.80 24.77
CA GLU A 58 7.62 5.65 23.88
C GLU A 58 6.67 4.53 24.31
N VAL A 59 5.95 3.97 23.34
CA VAL A 59 5.04 2.85 23.56
C VAL A 59 5.40 1.69 22.64
N SER A 60 5.42 0.48 23.20
CA SER A 60 5.39 -0.74 22.41
C SER A 60 4.05 -1.45 22.54
N LEU A 61 3.47 -1.73 21.39
CA LEU A 61 2.15 -2.29 21.23
C LEU A 61 2.29 -3.63 20.51
N THR A 62 1.59 -4.64 21.01
CA THR A 62 1.39 -5.91 20.32
C THR A 62 0.04 -5.87 19.63
N MET A 63 0.05 -6.04 18.31
CA MET A 63 -1.14 -5.98 17.48
C MET A 63 -1.32 -7.26 16.67
N ASN A 64 -2.58 -7.55 16.39
CA ASN A 64 -2.99 -8.63 15.52
C ASN A 64 -3.60 -8.03 14.26
N ILE A 65 -3.00 -8.33 13.11
CA ILE A 65 -3.40 -7.79 11.82
C ILE A 65 -3.97 -8.94 10.99
N SER A 66 -5.25 -8.85 10.66
CA SER A 66 -5.91 -9.68 9.65
C SER A 66 -6.22 -8.83 8.44
N ALA A 67 -5.77 -9.24 7.26
CA ALA A 67 -6.14 -8.56 6.03
C ALA A 67 -6.39 -9.56 4.90
N ASP A 68 -7.38 -9.25 4.08
CA ASP A 68 -7.65 -9.88 2.79
C ASP A 68 -7.52 -8.82 1.69
N LEU A 69 -6.34 -8.80 1.07
CA LEU A 69 -5.93 -7.83 0.05
C LEU A 69 -5.90 -8.47 -1.34
N GLN A 70 -6.41 -9.70 -1.50
CA GLN A 70 -6.37 -10.42 -2.76
C GLN A 70 -7.08 -9.69 -3.89
N SER A 71 -8.08 -8.87 -3.57
CA SER A 71 -8.83 -8.04 -4.51
C SER A 71 -8.01 -6.89 -5.11
N LEU A 72 -6.89 -6.50 -4.49
CA LEU A 72 -5.98 -5.46 -4.98
C LEU A 72 -4.99 -6.00 -6.04
N PHE A 73 -4.82 -7.32 -6.12
CA PHE A 73 -3.97 -7.95 -7.13
C PHE A 73 -4.75 -8.12 -8.45
N THR A 74 -4.46 -7.24 -9.40
CA THR A 74 -4.91 -7.33 -10.80
C THR A 74 -3.80 -7.91 -11.69
N TRP A 75 -4.04 -8.00 -13.01
CA TRP A 75 -3.03 -8.49 -13.96
C TRP A 75 -1.76 -7.61 -13.98
N ASN A 76 -1.91 -6.31 -13.68
CA ASN A 76 -0.86 -5.31 -13.70
C ASN A 76 -0.15 -5.17 -12.34
N THR A 77 -0.85 -5.40 -11.22
CA THR A 77 -0.29 -5.25 -9.87
C THR A 77 0.68 -6.39 -9.53
N LYS A 78 1.98 -6.10 -9.46
CA LYS A 78 3.02 -7.08 -9.15
C LYS A 78 3.35 -7.20 -7.67
N GLN A 79 3.20 -6.13 -6.90
CA GLN A 79 3.58 -6.07 -5.49
C GLN A 79 2.72 -5.06 -4.76
N LEU A 80 2.41 -5.34 -3.49
CA LEU A 80 1.78 -4.37 -2.59
C LEU A 80 2.76 -3.96 -1.49
N PHE A 81 2.84 -2.67 -1.22
CA PHE A 81 3.49 -2.12 -0.03
C PHE A 81 2.41 -1.69 0.94
N ILE A 82 2.38 -2.32 2.11
CA ILE A 82 1.39 -2.04 3.15
C ILE A 82 2.10 -1.51 4.39
N PHE A 83 1.45 -0.58 5.07
CA PHE A 83 1.91 -0.08 6.35
C PHE A 83 0.73 0.21 7.25
N VAL A 84 0.95 0.07 8.55
CA VAL A 84 0.02 0.45 9.60
C VAL A 84 0.52 1.77 10.16
N ALA A 85 -0.33 2.79 10.14
CA ALA A 85 -0.06 4.08 10.77
C ALA A 85 -1.01 4.30 11.94
N ALA A 86 -0.49 4.86 13.02
CA ALA A 86 -1.27 5.43 14.09
C ALA A 86 -1.41 6.93 13.85
N GLU A 87 -2.65 7.40 13.84
CA GLU A 87 -2.98 8.81 13.73
C GLU A 87 -3.55 9.30 15.06
N TYR A 88 -3.04 10.42 15.54
CA TYR A 88 -3.47 11.03 16.78
C TYR A 88 -3.42 12.56 16.68
N GLU A 89 -4.30 13.19 17.44
CA GLU A 89 -4.39 14.65 17.52
C GLU A 89 -3.78 15.12 18.83
N THR A 90 -3.03 16.22 18.79
CA THR A 90 -2.53 16.91 19.99
C THR A 90 -2.97 18.38 19.95
N PRO A 91 -3.04 19.08 21.10
CA PRO A 91 -3.40 20.50 21.11
C PRO A 91 -2.51 21.40 20.24
N LYS A 92 -1.27 20.95 19.96
CA LYS A 92 -0.30 21.64 19.11
C LYS A 92 -0.40 21.25 17.63
N ASN A 93 -0.94 20.08 17.29
CA ASN A 93 -1.04 19.60 15.91
C ASN A 93 -2.31 18.77 15.68
N SER A 94 -3.08 19.16 14.66
CA SER A 94 -4.33 18.49 14.27
C SER A 94 -4.13 17.13 13.60
N LEU A 95 -2.92 16.80 13.12
CA LEU A 95 -2.64 15.50 12.52
C LEU A 95 -1.20 15.08 12.77
N ASN A 96 -1.00 14.14 13.71
CA ASN A 96 0.26 13.43 13.87
C ASN A 96 0.08 11.99 13.38
N GLN A 97 0.94 11.56 12.45
CA GLN A 97 0.91 10.22 11.88
C GLN A 97 2.26 9.52 12.10
N VAL A 98 2.23 8.34 12.70
CA VAL A 98 3.43 7.52 12.95
C VAL A 98 3.22 6.12 12.38
N SER A 99 4.13 5.67 11.52
CA SER A 99 4.13 4.30 11.01
C SER A 99 4.53 3.34 12.15
N LEU A 100 3.73 2.31 12.41
CA LEU A 100 4.00 1.29 13.42
C LEU A 100 4.62 0.02 12.84
N TRP A 101 4.23 -0.33 11.61
CA TRP A 101 4.65 -1.56 10.94
C TRP A 101 4.50 -1.43 9.43
N ASP A 102 5.36 -2.11 8.69
CA ASP A 102 5.35 -2.18 7.24
C ASP A 102 5.61 -3.61 6.77
N ALA A 103 5.02 -3.98 5.64
CA ALA A 103 5.33 -5.20 4.93
C ALA A 103 5.16 -5.07 3.43
N ILE A 104 5.86 -5.95 2.74
CA ILE A 104 5.79 -6.11 1.28
C ILE A 104 5.12 -7.45 1.00
N ILE A 105 4.03 -7.42 0.21
CA ILE A 105 3.35 -8.62 -0.26
C ILE A 105 3.73 -8.82 -1.73
N PRO A 106 4.54 -9.85 -2.05
CA PRO A 106 5.08 -10.04 -3.41
C PRO A 106 4.09 -10.72 -4.36
N ALA A 107 3.06 -11.40 -3.86
CA ALA A 107 2.13 -12.15 -4.69
C ALA A 107 0.74 -12.27 -4.04
N LYS A 108 -0.27 -12.50 -4.88
CA LYS A 108 -1.67 -12.66 -4.48
C LYS A 108 -1.88 -13.79 -3.46
N GLU A 109 -1.10 -14.85 -3.56
CA GLU A 109 -1.15 -16.01 -2.64
C GLU A 109 -0.86 -15.62 -1.18
N HIS A 110 -0.07 -14.56 -0.97
CA HIS A 110 0.29 -14.04 0.35
C HIS A 110 -0.59 -12.84 0.77
N ALA A 111 -1.55 -12.45 -0.06
CA ALA A 111 -2.38 -11.26 0.17
C ALA A 111 -3.47 -11.45 1.24
N LYS A 112 -3.73 -12.70 1.63
CA LYS A 112 -4.57 -13.06 2.76
C LYS A 112 -3.70 -13.58 3.88
N PHE A 113 -3.59 -12.83 4.95
CA PHE A 113 -2.73 -13.19 6.07
C PHE A 113 -3.33 -12.75 7.39
N TRP A 114 -2.86 -13.43 8.43
CA TRP A 114 -3.12 -13.13 9.82
C TRP A 114 -1.77 -13.16 10.55
N ILE A 115 -1.37 -12.04 11.13
CA ILE A 115 -0.06 -11.92 11.79
C ILE A 115 -0.22 -11.30 13.17
N HIS A 116 0.47 -11.93 14.13
CA HIS A 116 0.66 -11.41 15.46
C HIS A 116 2.06 -10.81 15.57
N THR A 117 2.17 -9.49 15.65
CA THR A 117 3.46 -8.80 15.66
C THR A 117 3.43 -7.62 16.63
N SER A 118 4.59 -7.29 17.20
CA SER A 118 4.81 -6.02 17.86
C SER A 118 5.07 -4.91 16.84
N ASN A 119 4.95 -3.65 17.26
CA ASN A 119 5.39 -2.50 16.49
C ASN A 119 6.87 -2.61 16.10
N LYS A 120 7.16 -2.40 14.81
CA LYS A 120 8.52 -2.39 14.25
C LYS A 120 9.19 -1.04 14.45
N TYR A 121 8.43 0.04 14.29
CA TYR A 121 8.89 1.39 14.56
C TYR A 121 8.37 1.87 15.91
N ARG A 122 9.16 2.76 16.53
CA ARG A 122 8.84 3.31 17.83
C ARG A 122 7.66 4.26 17.71
N PHE A 123 6.64 4.04 18.55
CA PHE A 123 5.54 4.99 18.67
C PHE A 123 5.98 6.07 19.65
N VAL A 124 6.49 7.17 19.10
CA VAL A 124 7.03 8.30 19.85
C VAL A 124 6.08 9.47 19.69
N ASP A 125 5.56 10.00 20.79
CA ASP A 125 4.94 11.32 20.79
C ASP A 125 6.05 12.37 20.95
N GLN A 126 6.21 13.23 19.95
CA GLN A 126 7.05 14.40 20.10
C GLN A 126 6.28 15.40 20.95
N VAL A 127 6.54 15.37 22.27
CA VAL A 127 6.21 16.48 23.13
C VAL A 127 7.11 17.64 22.69
N CYS A 128 6.69 18.41 21.69
CA CYS A 128 7.30 19.69 21.41
C CYS A 128 7.26 20.47 22.73
N ALA A 129 8.43 20.88 23.22
CA ALA A 129 8.51 21.90 24.26
C ALA A 129 7.70 23.15 23.83
#